data_AF-A0A7L1VFK0-F1
#
_entry.id   AF-A0A7L1VFK0-F1
#
_cell.length_a   1.000
_cell.length_b   1.000
_cell.length_c   1.000
_cell.angle_alpha   90.00
_cell.angle_beta   90.00
_cell.angle_gamma   90.00
#
_symmetry.space_group_name_H-M   'P 1'
#
loop_
_entity.id
_entity.type
_entity.pdbx_description
1 polymer ?
#
loop_
_entity_poly.entity_id
_entity_poly.type
_entity_poly.pdbx_seq_one_letter_code
_entity_poly.pdbx_strand_id
1 'polypeptide(L)'
;FLPQVCGCIILGFSIWIRVSGAQQVNACNSSMFAGVNLLIAVGAIIMILGFLGCCGAVKESRCMLMLFFIALLLILILQVTGGILGAVYKPQVEAALNDTLNAGVDALKSTTGEHKEYQEEFQKLERKNQCCGMLNGPKDWGENFNKLSSNMCECEVEKQSSDLCTKYENRYIYKRPCGEVIMQQIKDNLVIIMGIAFGLAAVEIIGLVFSMSLYCQIGKK
;
A
#
# COMPACT_ATOMS: atom_id res chain seq x y z
N PHE A 1 -23.97 0.82 4.82
CA PHE A 1 -23.55 0.19 6.08
C PHE A 1 -22.20 -0.54 5.95
N LEU A 2 -22.06 -1.57 5.11
CA LEU A 2 -20.78 -2.30 4.93
C LEU A 2 -19.55 -1.42 4.64
N PRO A 3 -19.60 -0.43 3.70
CA PRO A 3 -18.45 0.41 3.42
C PRO A 3 -17.98 1.22 4.63
N GLN A 4 -18.91 1.64 5.50
CA GLN A 4 -18.59 2.41 6.68
C GLN A 4 -17.86 1.57 7.74
N VAL A 5 -18.27 0.32 7.93
CA VAL A 5 -17.58 -0.62 8.84
C VAL A 5 -16.16 -0.89 8.33
N CYS A 6 -16.00 -1.12 7.02
CA CYS A 6 -14.68 -1.26 6.39
C CYS A 6 -13.81 0.00 6.62
N GLY A 7 -14.38 1.19 6.41
CA GLY A 7 -13.69 2.46 6.65
C GLY A 7 -13.18 2.60 8.09
N CYS A 8 -14.01 2.26 9.09
CA CYS A 8 -13.61 2.29 10.50
C CYS A 8 -12.47 1.32 10.83
N ILE A 9 -12.52 0.09 10.28
CA ILE A 9 -11.46 -0.91 10.48
C ILE A 9 -10.15 -0.43 9.86
N ILE A 10 -10.19 0.04 8.61
CA ILE A 10 -8.99 0.54 7.91
C ILE A 10 -8.39 1.73 8.65
N LEU A 11 -9.22 2.69 9.07
CA LEU A 11 -8.76 3.84 9.86
C LEU A 11 -8.14 3.43 11.18
N GLY A 12 -8.83 2.59 11.95
CA GLY A 12 -8.34 2.13 13.25
C GLY A 12 -7.00 1.42 13.13
N PHE A 13 -6.87 0.53 12.14
CA PHE A 13 -5.63 -0.20 11.86
C PHE A 13 -4.50 0.74 11.41
N SER A 14 -4.80 1.72 10.55
CA SER A 14 -3.80 2.66 10.05
C SER A 14 -3.30 3.62 11.14
N ILE A 15 -4.20 4.08 12.02
CA ILE A 15 -3.85 4.90 13.18
C ILE A 15 -3.03 4.08 14.18
N TRP A 16 -3.41 2.82 14.43
CA TRP A 16 -2.62 1.92 15.28
C TRP A 16 -1.18 1.82 14.78
N ILE A 17 -0.98 1.50 13.51
CA ILE A 17 0.36 1.46 12.88
C ILE A 17 1.08 2.81 13.03
N ARG A 18 0.38 3.92 12.75
CA ARG A 18 0.97 5.26 12.82
C ARG A 18 1.47 5.62 14.22
N VAL A 19 0.72 5.22 15.25
CA VAL A 19 1.03 5.49 16.66
C VAL A 19 2.11 4.56 17.18
N SER A 20 2.02 3.26 16.92
CA SER A 20 3.07 2.28 17.26
C SER A 20 4.41 2.68 16.63
N GLY A 21 4.41 3.08 15.35
CA GLY A 21 5.60 3.60 14.68
C GLY A 21 6.06 4.99 15.14
N ALA A 22 5.17 5.86 15.62
CA ALA A 22 5.55 7.18 16.18
C ALA A 22 6.18 7.07 17.56
N GLN A 23 5.72 6.13 18.40
CA GLN A 23 6.21 5.98 19.77
C GLN A 23 7.68 5.52 19.81
N GLN A 24 8.21 5.05 18.68
CA GLN A 24 9.56 4.55 18.50
C GLN A 24 10.48 5.49 17.71
N VAL A 25 9.94 6.59 17.13
CA VAL A 25 10.62 7.45 16.15
C VAL A 25 10.32 8.92 16.42
N ASN A 26 11.35 9.65 16.86
CA ASN A 26 11.29 11.08 17.10
C ASN A 26 12.09 11.87 16.05
N ALA A 27 12.30 11.36 14.83
CA ALA A 27 12.59 12.20 13.67
C ALA A 27 12.36 11.47 12.32
N CYS A 28 11.59 12.14 11.45
CA CYS A 28 11.62 12.09 9.98
C CYS A 28 11.97 10.77 9.27
N ASN A 29 10.96 10.05 8.77
CA ASN A 29 11.06 9.29 7.52
C ASN A 29 9.78 9.38 6.69
N SER A 30 9.81 10.13 5.59
CA SER A 30 8.62 10.54 4.83
C SER A 30 7.94 9.40 4.05
N SER A 31 8.63 8.35 3.64
CA SER A 31 8.11 7.35 2.68
C SER A 31 7.25 6.25 3.32
N MET A 32 7.67 5.65 4.44
CA MET A 32 6.81 4.70 5.18
C MET A 32 5.58 5.41 5.77
N PHE A 33 5.76 6.63 6.29
CA PHE A 33 4.64 7.44 6.73
C PHE A 33 3.73 7.85 5.57
N ALA A 34 4.24 8.03 4.34
CA ALA A 34 3.40 8.36 3.19
C ALA A 34 2.36 7.26 2.90
N GLY A 35 2.77 5.98 2.93
CA GLY A 35 1.83 4.86 2.76
C GLY A 35 0.76 4.84 3.84
N VAL A 36 1.15 4.88 5.12
CA VAL A 36 0.20 4.86 6.25
C VAL A 36 -0.71 6.09 6.23
N ASN A 37 -0.18 7.28 5.95
CA ASN A 37 -0.97 8.50 5.83
C ASN A 37 -1.98 8.42 4.69
N LEU A 38 -1.62 7.78 3.57
CA LEU A 38 -2.54 7.53 2.47
C LEU A 38 -3.66 6.56 2.88
N LEU A 39 -3.35 5.47 3.60
CA LEU A 39 -4.38 4.57 4.14
C LEU A 39 -5.32 5.29 5.12
N ILE A 40 -4.79 6.19 5.97
CA ILE A 40 -5.62 7.03 6.85
C ILE A 40 -6.56 7.92 6.02
N ALA A 41 -6.03 8.60 5.00
CA ALA A 41 -6.84 9.46 4.13
C ALA A 41 -7.96 8.67 3.42
N VAL A 42 -7.61 7.51 2.82
CA VAL A 42 -8.56 6.63 2.14
C VAL A 42 -9.63 6.12 3.10
N GLY A 43 -9.23 5.64 4.28
CA GLY A 43 -10.17 5.16 5.30
C GLY A 43 -11.15 6.23 5.76
N ALA A 44 -10.68 7.48 5.95
CA ALA A 44 -11.52 8.61 6.32
C ALA A 44 -12.53 8.96 5.24
N ILE A 45 -12.11 8.99 3.97
CA ILE A 45 -13.00 9.24 2.83
C ILE A 45 -14.09 8.16 2.78
N ILE A 46 -13.72 6.89 2.86
CA ILE A 46 -14.69 5.77 2.84
C ILE A 46 -15.69 5.88 4.00
N MET A 47 -15.24 6.23 5.19
CA MET A 47 -16.11 6.42 6.36
C MET A 47 -17.12 7.55 6.13
N ILE A 48 -16.67 8.71 5.65
CA ILE A 48 -17.53 9.88 5.37
C ILE A 48 -18.55 9.54 4.30
N LEU A 49 -18.12 8.92 3.19
CA LEU A 49 -19.02 8.50 2.11
C LEU A 49 -20.05 7.48 2.59
N GLY A 50 -19.61 6.50 3.39
CA GLY A 50 -20.50 5.50 4.00
C GLY A 50 -21.58 6.14 4.87
N PHE A 51 -21.21 7.14 5.67
CA PHE A 51 -22.14 7.91 6.51
C PHE A 51 -23.12 8.71 5.66
N LEU A 52 -22.63 9.48 4.68
CA LEU A 52 -23.48 10.31 3.81
C LEU A 52 -24.47 9.46 3.00
N GLY A 53 -24.03 8.35 2.43
CA GLY A 53 -24.90 7.43 1.69
C GLY A 53 -25.95 6.77 2.59
N CYS A 54 -25.53 6.27 3.76
CA CYS A 54 -26.43 5.58 4.68
C CYS A 54 -27.45 6.53 5.33
N CYS A 55 -26.98 7.63 5.93
CA CYS A 55 -27.85 8.60 6.58
C CYS A 55 -28.68 9.39 5.57
N GLY A 56 -28.14 9.67 4.38
CA GLY A 56 -28.89 10.29 3.30
C GLY A 56 -30.11 9.45 2.93
N ALA A 57 -29.92 8.16 2.68
CA ALA A 57 -31.01 7.25 2.33
C ALA A 57 -32.05 7.10 3.46
N VAL A 58 -31.60 6.89 4.71
CA VAL A 58 -32.51 6.68 5.86
C VAL A 58 -33.28 7.94 6.23
N LYS A 59 -32.64 9.11 6.20
CA LYS A 59 -33.29 10.38 6.54
C LYS A 59 -34.04 11.01 5.36
N GLU A 60 -34.10 10.34 4.21
CA GLU A 60 -34.61 10.88 2.95
C GLU A 60 -34.07 12.30 2.67
N SER A 61 -32.79 12.56 2.99
CA SER A 61 -32.22 13.92 2.92
C SER A 61 -31.56 14.18 1.58
N ARG A 62 -32.25 14.97 0.73
CA ARG A 62 -31.77 15.36 -0.61
C ARG A 62 -30.37 15.97 -0.61
N CYS A 63 -30.05 16.80 0.38
CA CYS A 63 -28.73 17.44 0.49
C CYS A 63 -27.62 16.42 0.70
N MET A 64 -27.80 15.46 1.63
CA MET A 64 -26.81 14.41 1.90
C MET A 64 -26.61 13.49 0.70
N LEU A 65 -27.68 13.13 -0.01
CA LEU A 65 -27.58 12.34 -1.26
C LEU A 65 -26.81 13.08 -2.35
N MET A 66 -27.04 14.39 -2.52
CA MET A 66 -26.29 15.20 -3.49
C MET A 66 -24.82 15.28 -3.14
N LEU A 67 -24.48 15.49 -1.86
CA LEU A 67 -23.07 15.48 -1.42
C LEU A 67 -22.40 14.14 -1.69
N PHE A 68 -23.09 13.03 -1.38
CA PHE A 68 -22.62 11.69 -1.70
C PHE A 68 -22.41 11.48 -3.21
N PHE A 69 -23.36 11.93 -4.03
CA PHE A 69 -23.26 11.85 -5.49
C PHE A 69 -22.07 12.64 -6.04
N ILE A 70 -21.91 13.91 -5.62
CA ILE A 70 -20.81 14.77 -6.07
C ILE A 70 -19.47 14.15 -5.67
N ALA A 71 -19.35 13.63 -4.44
CA ALA A 71 -18.12 13.03 -3.98
C ALA A 71 -17.76 11.74 -4.74
N LEU A 72 -18.73 10.85 -5.01
CA LEU A 72 -18.50 9.68 -5.87
C LEU A 72 -18.10 10.07 -7.29
N LEU A 73 -18.73 11.11 -7.86
CA LEU A 73 -18.41 11.57 -9.20
C LEU A 73 -16.97 12.10 -9.28
N LEU A 74 -16.53 12.85 -8.27
CA LEU A 74 -15.15 13.34 -8.18
C LEU A 74 -14.15 12.18 -8.07
N ILE A 75 -14.45 11.15 -7.29
CA ILE A 75 -13.58 9.98 -7.16
C ILE A 75 -13.49 9.24 -8.50
N LEU A 76 -14.61 9.04 -9.20
CA LEU A 76 -14.61 8.41 -10.52
C LEU A 76 -13.74 9.19 -11.52
N ILE A 77 -13.83 10.53 -11.53
CA ILE A 77 -12.99 11.38 -12.38
C ILE A 77 -11.51 11.23 -12.01
N LEU A 78 -11.17 11.25 -10.72
CA LEU A 78 -9.80 11.04 -10.24
C LEU A 78 -9.28 9.65 -10.60
N GLN A 79 -10.12 8.63 -10.52
CA GLN A 79 -9.76 7.26 -10.87
C GLN A 79 -9.46 7.12 -12.37
N VAL A 80 -10.32 7.67 -13.24
CA VAL A 80 -10.09 7.68 -14.69
C VAL A 80 -8.84 8.48 -15.05
N THR A 81 -8.69 9.67 -14.45
CA THR A 81 -7.52 10.53 -14.68
C THR A 81 -6.23 9.84 -14.23
N GLY A 82 -6.23 9.25 -13.03
CA GLY A 82 -5.10 8.48 -12.49
C GLY A 82 -4.75 7.28 -13.37
N GLY A 83 -5.76 6.57 -13.88
CA GLY A 83 -5.55 5.47 -14.83
C GLY A 83 -4.91 5.92 -16.14
N ILE A 84 -5.37 7.03 -16.72
CA ILE A 84 -4.81 7.61 -17.96
C ILE A 84 -3.38 8.10 -17.71
N LEU A 85 -3.15 8.88 -16.64
CA LEU A 85 -1.82 9.38 -16.30
C LEU A 85 -0.83 8.25 -16.02
N GLY A 86 -1.26 7.21 -15.28
CA GLY A 86 -0.42 6.04 -15.02
C GLY A 86 -0.07 5.26 -16.29
N ALA A 87 -0.98 5.24 -17.28
CA ALA A 87 -0.72 4.59 -18.57
C ALA A 87 0.19 5.40 -19.49
N VAL A 88 0.06 6.73 -19.50
CA VAL A 88 0.85 7.64 -20.35
C VAL A 88 2.25 7.87 -19.77
N TYR A 89 2.34 8.10 -18.46
CA TYR A 89 3.58 8.46 -17.76
C TYR A 89 4.24 7.27 -17.07
N LYS A 90 4.25 6.10 -17.72
CA LYS A 90 4.89 4.88 -17.18
C LYS A 90 6.35 5.09 -16.74
N PRO A 91 7.22 5.76 -17.53
CA PRO A 91 8.60 5.98 -17.09
C PRO A 91 8.71 6.80 -15.80
N GLN A 92 7.81 7.76 -15.60
CA GLN A 92 7.78 8.58 -14.38
C GLN A 92 7.27 7.77 -13.18
N VAL A 93 6.30 6.89 -13.39
CA VAL A 93 5.83 5.95 -12.36
C VAL A 93 6.95 5.00 -11.95
N GLU A 94 7.70 4.46 -12.91
CA GLU A 94 8.87 3.61 -12.63
C GLU A 94 9.98 4.38 -11.88
N ALA A 95 10.22 5.65 -12.23
CA ALA A 95 11.17 6.49 -11.51
C ALA A 95 10.76 6.73 -10.04
N ALA A 96 9.49 7.11 -9.80
CA ALA A 96 8.97 7.31 -8.45
C ALA A 96 8.98 6.01 -7.61
N LEU A 97 8.77 4.88 -8.28
CA LEU A 97 8.88 3.57 -7.67
C LEU A 97 10.33 3.24 -7.29
N ASN A 98 11.29 3.54 -8.15
CA ASN A 98 12.71 3.40 -7.82
C ASN A 98 13.14 4.30 -6.66
N ASP A 99 12.65 5.54 -6.59
CA ASP A 99 12.89 6.43 -5.44
C ASP A 99 12.34 5.84 -4.13
N THR A 100 11.16 5.20 -4.21
CA THR A 100 10.56 4.49 -3.08
C THR A 100 11.41 3.29 -2.64
N LEU A 101 11.93 2.51 -3.59
CA LEU A 101 12.86 1.41 -3.29
C LEU A 101 14.16 1.93 -2.67
N ASN A 102 14.72 3.02 -3.17
CA ASN A 102 15.91 3.66 -2.60
C ASN A 102 15.69 4.13 -1.16
N ALA A 103 14.55 4.76 -0.88
CA ALA A 103 14.19 5.13 0.50
C ALA A 103 14.06 3.90 1.41
N GLY A 104 13.62 2.76 0.86
CA GLY A 104 13.64 1.47 1.55
C GLY A 104 15.06 1.00 1.88
N VAL A 105 16.02 1.14 0.95
CA VAL A 105 17.44 0.86 1.21
C VAL A 105 17.97 1.73 2.35
N ASP A 106 17.66 3.02 2.36
CA ASP A 106 18.11 3.93 3.41
C ASP A 106 17.59 3.51 4.79
N ALA A 107 16.33 3.05 4.86
CA ALA A 107 15.75 2.49 6.07
C ALA A 107 16.43 1.18 6.53
N LEU A 108 16.89 0.34 5.61
CA LEU A 108 17.64 -0.90 5.94
C LEU A 108 19.05 -0.60 6.46
N LYS A 109 19.73 0.39 5.88
CA LYS A 109 21.09 0.82 6.31
C LYS A 109 21.08 1.57 7.63
N SER A 110 19.96 2.20 7.98
CA SER A 110 19.87 3.04 9.17
C SER A 110 20.20 2.25 10.44
N THR A 111 21.18 2.72 11.19
CA THR A 111 21.59 2.13 12.48
C THR A 111 20.78 2.68 13.65
N THR A 112 19.90 3.64 13.39
CA THR A 112 19.04 4.24 14.42
C THR A 112 17.95 3.24 14.81
N GLY A 113 17.62 3.19 16.11
CA GLY A 113 16.58 2.30 16.65
C GLY A 113 15.19 2.49 16.03
N GLU A 114 14.99 3.59 15.31
CA GLU A 114 13.77 4.01 14.63
C GLU A 114 13.31 3.04 13.53
N HIS A 115 14.23 2.32 12.89
CA HIS A 115 13.91 1.41 11.79
C HIS A 115 13.90 -0.06 12.17
N LYS A 116 14.10 -0.40 13.45
CA LYS A 116 14.20 -1.81 13.88
C LYS A 116 12.95 -2.62 13.55
N GLU A 117 11.76 -2.06 13.79
CA GLU A 117 10.49 -2.73 13.45
C GLU A 117 10.37 -2.98 11.93
N TYR A 118 10.70 -1.98 11.11
CA TYR A 118 10.75 -2.13 9.67
C TYR A 118 11.75 -3.20 9.23
N GLN A 119 12.95 -3.21 9.81
CA GLN A 119 14.00 -4.19 9.53
C GLN A 119 13.56 -5.61 9.88
N GLU A 120 12.90 -5.82 11.02
CA GLU A 120 12.39 -7.14 11.43
C GLU A 120 11.28 -7.65 10.49
N GLU A 121 10.33 -6.78 10.12
CA GLU A 121 9.28 -7.12 9.15
C GLU A 121 9.86 -7.36 7.75
N PHE A 122 10.87 -6.59 7.35
CA PHE A 122 11.54 -6.78 6.07
C PHE A 122 12.30 -8.13 6.03
N GLN A 123 12.93 -8.55 7.14
CA GLN A 123 13.53 -9.89 7.21
C GLN A 123 12.51 -11.02 7.06
N LYS A 124 11.28 -10.84 7.56
CA LYS A 124 10.20 -11.83 7.32
C LYS A 124 9.82 -11.86 5.84
N LEU A 125 9.78 -10.70 5.19
CA LEU A 125 9.53 -10.57 3.75
C LEU A 125 10.64 -11.26 2.93
N GLU A 126 11.91 -11.06 3.28
CA GLU A 126 13.06 -11.70 2.66
C GLU A 126 12.96 -13.23 2.73
N ARG A 127 12.67 -13.79 3.92
CA ARG A 127 12.50 -15.24 4.09
C ARG A 127 11.31 -15.79 3.32
N LYS A 128 10.18 -15.08 3.36
CA LYS A 128 8.95 -15.50 2.67
C LYS A 128 9.10 -15.51 1.15
N ASN A 129 9.85 -14.55 0.60
CA ASN A 129 10.00 -14.38 -0.85
C ASN A 129 11.36 -14.86 -1.38
N GLN A 130 12.20 -15.46 -0.53
CA GLN A 130 13.50 -16.03 -0.91
C GLN A 130 14.38 -15.02 -1.67
N CYS A 131 14.47 -13.81 -1.12
CA CYS A 131 15.24 -12.69 -1.67
C CYS A 131 16.07 -12.04 -0.56
N CYS A 132 17.07 -11.24 -0.93
CA CYS A 132 17.94 -10.55 0.03
C CYS A 132 18.18 -9.11 -0.38
N GLY A 133 18.02 -8.17 0.55
CA GLY A 133 18.17 -6.74 0.31
C GLY A 133 17.09 -6.17 -0.61
N MET A 134 17.05 -4.85 -0.75
CA MET A 134 16.02 -4.19 -1.55
C MET A 134 16.43 -4.05 -3.03
N LEU A 135 17.64 -3.56 -3.31
CA LEU A 135 18.17 -3.27 -4.64
C LEU A 135 19.53 -3.93 -4.89
N ASN A 136 20.47 -3.81 -3.95
CA ASN A 136 21.87 -4.23 -4.11
C ASN A 136 22.23 -5.46 -3.26
N GLY A 137 21.24 -6.26 -2.89
CA GLY A 137 21.46 -7.48 -2.12
C GLY A 137 21.87 -7.20 -0.66
N PRO A 138 22.78 -8.02 -0.08
CA PRO A 138 23.18 -7.87 1.33
C PRO A 138 23.83 -6.51 1.64
N LYS A 139 24.35 -5.81 0.62
CA LYS A 139 24.97 -4.48 0.77
C LYS A 139 23.97 -3.41 1.22
N ASP A 140 22.68 -3.60 0.99
CA ASP A 140 21.64 -2.67 1.41
C ASP A 140 21.45 -2.63 2.92
N TRP A 141 21.99 -3.60 3.64
CA TRP A 141 21.92 -3.63 5.10
C TRP A 141 23.09 -2.89 5.76
N GLY A 142 24.14 -2.52 5.02
CA GLY A 142 25.28 -1.79 5.55
C GLY A 142 25.87 -2.45 6.81
N GLU A 143 26.05 -1.68 7.88
CA GLU A 143 26.55 -2.20 9.16
C GLU A 143 25.59 -3.14 9.89
N ASN A 144 24.30 -3.09 9.55
CA ASN A 144 23.28 -3.92 10.21
C ASN A 144 23.38 -5.39 9.80
N PHE A 145 24.01 -5.68 8.66
CA PHE A 145 24.11 -7.04 8.11
C PHE A 145 24.67 -8.05 9.12
N ASN A 146 25.69 -7.64 9.90
CA ASN A 146 26.32 -8.50 10.91
C ASN A 146 25.88 -8.21 12.35
N LYS A 147 25.19 -7.07 12.60
CA LYS A 147 24.76 -6.64 13.95
C LYS A 147 23.39 -7.18 14.36
N LEU A 148 22.42 -7.20 13.43
CA LEU A 148 21.01 -7.42 13.79
C LEU A 148 20.62 -8.90 13.88
N SER A 149 21.20 -9.76 13.05
CA SER A 149 20.82 -11.17 12.95
C SER A 149 21.90 -11.98 12.24
N SER A 150 22.35 -13.08 12.85
CA SER A 150 23.28 -14.03 12.21
C SER A 150 22.64 -14.76 11.01
N ASN A 151 21.31 -14.75 10.91
CA ASN A 151 20.54 -15.59 9.97
C ASN A 151 19.81 -14.72 8.93
N MET A 152 20.29 -13.50 8.71
CA MET A 152 19.69 -12.58 7.77
C MET A 152 19.93 -13.01 6.33
N CYS A 153 18.89 -12.95 5.49
CA CYS A 153 18.92 -13.48 4.13
C CYS A 153 19.34 -14.96 3.99
N GLU A 154 19.30 -15.75 5.07
CA GLU A 154 19.84 -17.10 5.07
C GLU A 154 19.09 -17.99 4.08
N CYS A 155 19.86 -18.61 3.17
CA CYS A 155 19.37 -19.52 2.15
C CYS A 155 19.60 -20.95 2.67
N GLU A 156 18.52 -21.62 3.08
CA GLU A 156 18.60 -23.02 3.49
C GLU A 156 18.98 -23.87 2.28
N VAL A 157 20.17 -24.47 2.32
CA VAL A 157 20.71 -25.34 1.27
C VAL A 157 20.06 -26.74 1.33
N GLU A 158 18.76 -26.81 1.61
CA GLU A 158 18.01 -28.05 1.50
C GLU A 158 17.37 -28.14 0.12
N LYS A 159 18.17 -28.69 -0.79
CA LYS A 159 17.81 -29.16 -2.13
C LYS A 159 17.69 -28.08 -3.21
N GLN A 160 18.73 -28.08 -4.05
CA GLN A 160 18.60 -28.02 -5.51
C GLN A 160 18.25 -26.65 -6.12
N SER A 161 19.16 -25.68 -6.02
CA SER A 161 19.58 -24.88 -7.19
C SER A 161 20.74 -23.94 -6.83
N SER A 162 21.89 -24.12 -7.48
CA SER A 162 23.00 -23.15 -7.47
C SER A 162 22.60 -21.76 -7.96
N ASP A 163 21.41 -21.64 -8.56
CA ASP A 163 20.90 -20.41 -9.16
C ASP A 163 20.17 -19.51 -8.14
N LEU A 164 19.70 -20.06 -7.00
CA LEU A 164 18.93 -19.31 -6.00
C LEU A 164 19.80 -18.69 -4.90
N CYS A 165 20.82 -19.41 -4.45
CA CYS A 165 21.72 -18.97 -3.38
C CYS A 165 23.08 -18.50 -3.93
N THR A 166 23.73 -17.57 -3.25
CA THR A 166 25.12 -17.16 -3.50
C THR A 166 25.90 -17.12 -2.19
N LYS A 167 27.22 -17.30 -2.25
CA LYS A 167 28.10 -17.22 -1.08
C LYS A 167 28.49 -15.77 -0.79
N TYR A 168 28.24 -15.31 0.43
CA TYR A 168 28.61 -13.97 0.91
C TYR A 168 29.12 -14.07 2.35
N GLU A 169 30.30 -13.50 2.65
CA GLU A 169 30.93 -13.53 4.00
C GLU A 169 30.85 -14.90 4.71
N ASN A 170 31.18 -15.97 3.99
CA ASN A 170 31.13 -17.38 4.44
C ASN A 170 29.75 -17.99 4.73
N ARG A 171 28.65 -17.33 4.33
CA ARG A 171 27.28 -17.87 4.42
C ARG A 171 26.63 -17.96 3.05
N TYR A 172 25.59 -18.78 2.93
CA TYR A 172 24.74 -18.83 1.74
C TYR A 172 23.54 -17.91 1.94
N ILE A 173 23.38 -16.96 1.02
CA ILE A 173 22.28 -15.99 1.04
C ILE A 173 21.50 -16.04 -0.27
N TYR A 174 20.26 -15.56 -0.26
CA TYR A 174 19.49 -15.42 -1.50
C TYR A 174 20.18 -14.47 -2.48
N LYS A 175 20.28 -14.91 -3.74
CA LYS A 175 20.97 -14.17 -4.81
C LYS A 175 20.16 -12.98 -5.34
N ARG A 176 18.84 -13.10 -5.37
CA ARG A 176 17.95 -12.10 -5.97
C ARG A 176 17.60 -10.98 -4.98
N PRO A 177 17.65 -9.70 -5.40
CA PRO A 177 17.16 -8.60 -4.58
C PRO A 177 15.63 -8.60 -4.50
N CYS A 178 15.07 -8.23 -3.35
CA CYS A 178 13.63 -8.23 -3.13
C CYS A 178 12.90 -7.20 -3.98
N GLY A 179 13.55 -6.10 -4.37
CA GLY A 179 12.97 -5.11 -5.28
C GLY A 179 12.62 -5.72 -6.62
N GLU A 180 13.46 -6.58 -7.18
CA GLU A 180 13.13 -7.32 -8.42
C GLU A 180 11.93 -8.25 -8.21
N VAL A 181 11.89 -8.99 -7.09
CA VAL A 181 10.75 -9.87 -6.77
C VAL A 181 9.46 -9.08 -6.63
N ILE A 182 9.49 -7.93 -5.96
CA ILE A 182 8.34 -7.02 -5.81
C ILE A 182 7.91 -6.48 -7.18
N MET A 183 8.85 -6.03 -8.02
CA MET A 183 8.54 -5.58 -9.38
C MET A 183 7.89 -6.67 -10.22
N GLN A 184 8.42 -7.88 -10.13
CA GLN A 184 7.88 -9.03 -10.84
C GLN A 184 6.47 -9.36 -10.33
N GLN A 185 6.25 -9.37 -9.01
CA GLN A 185 4.93 -9.56 -8.42
C GLN A 185 3.93 -8.49 -8.88
N ILE A 186 4.34 -7.21 -8.98
CA ILE A 186 3.46 -6.15 -9.49
C ILE A 186 3.10 -6.40 -10.95
N LYS A 187 4.07 -6.78 -11.79
CA LYS A 187 3.85 -7.09 -13.21
C LYS A 187 2.93 -8.29 -13.40
N ASP A 188 3.15 -9.37 -12.66
CA ASP A 188 2.37 -10.60 -12.74
C ASP A 188 0.92 -10.39 -12.26
N ASN A 189 0.73 -9.54 -11.24
CA ASN A 189 -0.59 -9.23 -10.69
C ASN A 189 -1.24 -7.97 -11.30
N LEU A 190 -0.65 -7.38 -12.35
CA LEU A 190 -1.15 -6.15 -12.96
C LEU A 190 -2.59 -6.32 -13.47
N VAL A 191 -2.92 -7.50 -14.00
CA VAL A 191 -4.30 -7.84 -14.43
C VAL A 191 -5.27 -7.79 -13.26
N ILE A 192 -4.89 -8.29 -12.08
CA ILE A 192 -5.72 -8.26 -10.87
C ILE A 192 -5.92 -6.82 -10.41
N ILE A 193 -4.86 -6.01 -10.41
CA ILE A 193 -4.92 -4.59 -10.03
C ILE A 193 -5.88 -3.83 -10.95
N MET A 194 -5.78 -4.04 -12.28
CA MET A 194 -6.72 -3.47 -13.24
C MET A 194 -8.15 -3.94 -12.96
N GLY A 195 -8.34 -5.23 -12.67
CA GLY A 195 -9.64 -5.80 -12.32
C GLY A 195 -10.27 -5.14 -11.08
N ILE A 196 -9.49 -4.91 -10.02
CA ILE A 196 -9.94 -4.19 -8.82
C ILE A 196 -10.35 -2.77 -9.17
N ALA A 197 -9.55 -2.05 -9.98
CA ALA A 197 -9.89 -0.70 -10.41
C ALA A 197 -11.22 -0.68 -11.19
N PHE A 198 -11.40 -1.54 -12.19
CA PHE A 198 -12.67 -1.61 -12.92
C PHE A 198 -13.85 -1.99 -12.03
N GLY A 199 -13.66 -2.91 -11.08
CA GLY A 199 -14.66 -3.26 -10.08
C GLY A 199 -15.09 -2.08 -9.23
N LEU A 200 -14.12 -1.27 -8.74
CA LEU A 200 -14.41 -0.05 -7.99
C LEU A 200 -15.21 0.95 -8.82
N ALA A 201 -14.81 1.20 -10.07
CA ALA A 201 -15.53 2.11 -10.96
C ALA A 201 -16.98 1.65 -11.23
N ALA A 202 -17.20 0.34 -11.38
CA ALA A 202 -18.54 -0.22 -11.55
C ALA A 202 -19.42 0.00 -10.30
N VAL A 203 -18.86 -0.23 -9.10
CA VAL A 203 -19.57 0.01 -7.83
C VAL A 203 -19.90 1.50 -7.65
N GLU A 204 -18.99 2.39 -8.03
CA GLU A 204 -19.24 3.84 -8.00
C GLU A 204 -20.38 4.26 -8.93
N ILE A 205 -20.39 3.77 -10.17
CA ILE A 205 -21.47 4.03 -11.14
C ILE A 205 -22.82 3.57 -10.58
N ILE A 206 -22.87 2.38 -9.99
CA ILE A 206 -24.07 1.87 -9.33
C ILE A 206 -24.51 2.81 -8.18
N GLY A 207 -23.56 3.27 -7.36
CA GLY A 207 -23.81 4.23 -6.29
C GLY A 207 -24.37 5.57 -6.80
N LEU A 208 -23.84 6.08 -7.92
CA LEU A 208 -24.31 7.30 -8.57
C LEU A 208 -25.76 7.15 -9.07
N VAL A 209 -26.05 6.04 -9.75
CA VAL A 209 -27.41 5.74 -10.27
C VAL A 209 -28.41 5.63 -9.13
N PHE A 210 -28.09 4.91 -8.05
CA PHE A 210 -28.98 4.78 -6.89
C PHE A 210 -29.18 6.10 -6.16
N SER A 211 -28.11 6.89 -5.98
CA SER A 211 -28.21 8.20 -5.34
C SER A 211 -29.14 9.14 -6.11
N MET A 212 -28.99 9.22 -7.44
CA MET A 212 -29.87 10.06 -8.26
C MET A 212 -31.31 9.55 -8.30
N SER A 213 -31.50 8.24 -8.39
CA SER A 213 -32.83 7.64 -8.38
C SER A 213 -33.58 7.97 -7.08
N LEU A 214 -32.92 7.81 -5.93
CA LEU A 214 -33.50 8.15 -4.63
C LEU A 214 -33.72 9.66 -4.48
N TYR A 215 -32.76 10.49 -4.91
CA TYR A 215 -32.91 11.95 -4.91
C TYR A 215 -34.16 12.39 -5.68
N CYS A 216 -34.38 11.84 -6.87
CA CYS A 216 -35.57 12.14 -7.68
C CYS A 216 -36.87 11.60 -7.09
N GLN A 217 -36.84 10.45 -6.41
CA GLN A 217 -38.04 9.91 -5.74
C GLN A 217 -38.45 10.77 -4.54
N ILE A 218 -37.51 11.11 -3.67
CA ILE A 218 -37.74 12.08 -2.58
C ILE A 218 -38.16 13.42 -3.17
N GLY A 219 -37.63 13.77 -4.35
CA GLY A 219 -38.03 14.81 -5.30
C GLY A 219 -39.54 15.06 -5.42
N LYS A 220 -40.25 13.96 -5.60
CA LYS A 220 -41.65 13.91 -6.02
C LYS A 220 -42.64 13.71 -4.87
N LYS A 221 -42.12 13.41 -3.67
CA LYS A 221 -42.86 13.22 -2.42
C LYS A 221 -43.05 14.56 -1.74
#